data_AF-A0A928NLW2-F1
#
_entry.id   AF-A0A928NLW2-F1
#
_cell.length_a   1.000
_cell.length_b   1.000
_cell.length_c   1.000
_cell.angle_alpha   90.00
_cell.angle_beta   90.00
_cell.angle_gamma   90.00
#
_symmetry.space_group_name_H-M   'P 1'
#
loop_
_entity.id
_entity.type
_entity.pdbx_description
1 polymer ?
#
loop_
_entity_poly.entity_id
_entity_poly.type
_entity_poly.pdbx_seq_one_letter_code
_entity_poly.pdbx_strand_id
1 'polypeptide(L)'
;MKKVLIVLFCVVLIISGCANDKILHKEHIKKSLENYYSNSQPDNKGELIIEQIKKFEDGYLVMAEKYSGDGHNFDYLFLIDDNYKITHVTSGSKPLSPCFSYNKLYHNGKTILFGTFNDTKWVPETDSKVKVDIKEVYVEPKNSKGVYEKVNFENGYIIVLDGELEINKFEIYNDNKELQAELDNTVAIFDDLIFKELNNE
;
A
#
# COMPACT_ATOMS: atom_id res chain seq x y z
N MET A 1 -57.98 -13.51 -32.57
CA MET A 1 -57.92 -13.05 -31.17
C MET A 1 -56.66 -13.61 -30.52
N LYS A 2 -55.93 -12.73 -29.84
CA LYS A 2 -54.78 -12.91 -28.93
C LYS A 2 -54.44 -14.35 -28.51
N LYS A 3 -53.17 -14.73 -28.66
CA LYS A 3 -52.37 -15.22 -27.52
C LYS A 3 -51.01 -14.53 -27.55
N VAL A 4 -50.84 -13.65 -26.58
CA VAL A 4 -49.69 -12.78 -26.38
C VAL A 4 -48.62 -13.55 -25.62
N LEU A 5 -47.40 -13.38 -26.13
CA LEU A 5 -46.08 -13.50 -25.54
C LEU A 5 -46.03 -13.38 -24.00
N ILE A 6 -45.56 -14.42 -23.31
CA ILE A 6 -44.94 -14.31 -21.98
C ILE A 6 -43.73 -15.24 -21.95
N VAL A 7 -42.57 -14.71 -22.29
CA VAL A 7 -41.27 -15.25 -21.87
C VAL A 7 -40.46 -14.04 -21.43
N LEU A 8 -40.58 -13.70 -20.14
CA LEU A 8 -39.83 -12.62 -19.53
C LEU A 8 -39.38 -13.06 -18.13
N PHE A 9 -38.14 -12.70 -17.81
CA PHE A 9 -37.49 -12.74 -16.50
C PHE A 9 -37.04 -14.10 -15.96
N CYS A 10 -35.76 -14.44 -16.20
CA CYS A 10 -34.99 -15.24 -15.21
C CYS A 10 -33.44 -15.10 -15.31
N VAL A 11 -32.85 -14.14 -16.02
CA VAL A 11 -31.37 -14.06 -16.09
C VAL A 11 -30.86 -12.63 -15.95
N VAL A 12 -31.05 -12.02 -14.77
CA VAL A 12 -30.26 -10.84 -14.34
C VAL A 12 -30.12 -10.85 -12.81
N LEU A 13 -29.38 -11.78 -12.21
CA LEU A 13 -29.04 -11.71 -10.76
C LEU A 13 -27.72 -12.42 -10.40
N ILE A 14 -26.63 -12.27 -11.19
CA ILE A 14 -25.31 -12.73 -10.73
C ILE A 14 -24.20 -11.77 -11.20
N ILE A 15 -24.20 -10.50 -10.73
CA ILE A 15 -23.00 -9.66 -10.90
C ILE A 15 -22.68 -8.74 -9.71
N SER A 16 -23.39 -8.83 -8.58
CA SER A 16 -23.21 -7.88 -7.46
C SER A 16 -22.32 -8.39 -6.31
N GLY A 17 -21.84 -9.64 -6.35
CA GLY A 17 -21.10 -10.26 -5.23
C GLY A 17 -19.72 -9.65 -4.95
N CYS A 18 -18.93 -9.38 -6.00
CA CYS A 18 -17.52 -8.99 -5.81
C CYS A 18 -17.32 -7.59 -5.19
N ALA A 19 -18.28 -6.68 -5.36
CA ALA A 19 -18.18 -5.33 -4.79
C ALA A 19 -18.48 -5.33 -3.28
N ASN A 20 -19.44 -6.16 -2.86
CA ASN A 20 -19.89 -6.22 -1.47
C ASN A 20 -18.82 -6.85 -0.56
N ASP A 21 -18.12 -7.89 -1.05
CA ASP A 21 -17.04 -8.54 -0.33
C ASP A 21 -15.86 -7.58 -0.09
N LYS A 22 -15.45 -6.80 -1.10
CA LYS A 22 -14.36 -5.81 -0.95
C LYS A 22 -14.68 -4.75 0.11
N ILE A 23 -15.92 -4.29 0.16
CA ILE A 23 -16.37 -3.32 1.17
C ILE A 23 -16.33 -3.96 2.57
N LEU A 24 -16.86 -5.18 2.69
CA LEU A 24 -16.88 -5.91 3.96
C LEU A 24 -15.46 -6.16 4.51
N HIS A 25 -14.52 -6.60 3.66
CA HIS A 25 -13.12 -6.79 4.05
C HIS A 25 -12.47 -5.49 4.56
N LYS A 26 -12.71 -4.37 3.89
CA LYS A 26 -12.14 -3.07 4.28
C LYS A 26 -12.63 -2.63 5.68
N GLU A 27 -13.92 -2.83 5.98
CA GLU A 27 -14.48 -2.50 7.30
C GLU A 27 -13.90 -3.37 8.42
N HIS A 28 -13.74 -4.68 8.19
CA HIS A 28 -13.11 -5.57 9.18
C HIS A 28 -11.63 -5.25 9.41
N ILE A 29 -10.88 -4.95 8.34
CA ILE A 29 -9.49 -4.48 8.42
C ILE A 29 -9.44 -3.18 9.24
N LYS A 30 -10.30 -2.20 8.93
CA LYS A 30 -10.38 -0.92 9.65
C LYS A 30 -10.61 -1.12 11.14
N LYS A 31 -11.61 -1.93 11.51
CA LYS A 31 -11.91 -2.24 12.92
C LYS A 31 -10.72 -2.86 13.65
N SER A 32 -9.99 -3.74 12.97
CA SER A 32 -8.83 -4.43 13.55
C SER A 32 -7.67 -3.46 13.79
N LEU A 33 -7.43 -2.54 12.87
CA LEU A 33 -6.47 -1.45 13.04
C LEU A 33 -6.88 -0.47 14.15
N GLU A 34 -8.16 -0.08 14.22
CA GLU A 34 -8.67 0.79 15.29
C GLU A 34 -8.47 0.18 16.68
N ASN A 35 -8.72 -1.13 16.82
CA ASN A 35 -8.45 -1.88 18.05
C ASN A 35 -6.96 -1.89 18.38
N TYR A 36 -6.10 -2.18 17.39
CA TYR A 36 -4.65 -2.16 17.59
C TYR A 36 -4.16 -0.80 18.10
N TYR A 37 -4.54 0.30 17.45
CA TYR A 37 -4.10 1.63 17.87
C TYR A 37 -4.67 2.03 19.22
N SER A 38 -5.92 1.66 19.53
CA SER A 38 -6.53 1.96 20.83
C SER A 38 -5.82 1.25 21.99
N ASN A 39 -5.26 0.05 21.75
CA ASN A 39 -4.52 -0.71 22.75
C ASN A 39 -3.04 -0.32 22.82
N SER A 40 -2.38 -0.13 21.68
CA SER A 40 -0.93 0.12 21.60
C SER A 40 -0.56 1.60 21.73
N GLN A 41 -1.47 2.50 21.35
CA GLN A 41 -1.28 3.96 21.34
C GLN A 41 -2.57 4.68 21.80
N PRO A 42 -3.06 4.44 23.03
CA PRO A 42 -4.36 4.95 23.51
C PRO A 42 -4.48 6.49 23.50
N ASP A 43 -3.35 7.18 23.60
CA ASP A 43 -3.27 8.64 23.60
C ASP A 43 -3.26 9.24 22.19
N ASN A 44 -3.04 8.43 21.16
CA ASN A 44 -3.04 8.86 19.77
C ASN A 44 -4.47 9.16 19.29
N LYS A 45 -4.82 10.45 19.22
CA LYS A 45 -6.13 10.94 18.75
C LYS A 45 -6.18 11.22 17.24
N GLY A 46 -5.17 10.79 16.47
CA GLY A 46 -5.14 10.93 15.03
C GLY A 46 -6.28 10.20 14.32
N GLU A 47 -6.60 10.61 13.10
CA GLU A 47 -7.49 9.85 12.22
C GLU A 47 -6.77 8.62 11.65
N LEU A 48 -7.46 7.48 11.60
CA LEU A 48 -6.91 6.29 10.95
C LEU A 48 -7.10 6.42 9.43
N ILE A 49 -5.99 6.43 8.70
CA ILE A 49 -5.96 6.45 7.25
C ILE A 49 -5.42 5.11 6.78
N ILE A 50 -6.15 4.44 5.89
CA ILE A 50 -5.69 3.21 5.23
C ILE A 50 -5.17 3.59 3.84
N GLU A 51 -3.86 3.52 3.69
CA GLU A 51 -3.14 4.00 2.50
C GLU A 51 -3.09 2.95 1.39
N GLN A 52 -3.05 1.66 1.74
CA GLN A 52 -3.05 0.56 0.77
C GLN A 52 -3.50 -0.76 1.40
N ILE A 53 -4.21 -1.60 0.64
CA ILE A 53 -4.56 -2.98 1.02
C ILE A 53 -4.18 -3.91 -0.13
N LYS A 54 -3.34 -4.91 0.15
CA LYS A 54 -2.95 -5.94 -0.82
C LYS A 54 -3.21 -7.33 -0.27
N LYS A 55 -3.90 -8.18 -1.03
CA LYS A 55 -4.03 -9.60 -0.68
C LYS A 55 -2.64 -10.22 -0.65
N PHE A 56 -2.33 -10.97 0.41
CA PHE A 56 -1.04 -11.61 0.60
C PHE A 56 -1.25 -12.94 1.32
N GLU A 57 -0.92 -14.03 0.65
CA GLU A 57 -1.19 -15.39 1.12
C GLU A 57 -2.67 -15.53 1.53
N ASP A 58 -2.93 -16.15 2.68
CA ASP A 58 -4.28 -16.28 3.22
C ASP A 58 -4.79 -14.98 3.87
N GLY A 59 -3.94 -13.96 4.01
CA GLY A 59 -4.25 -12.71 4.69
C GLY A 59 -4.20 -11.46 3.80
N TYR A 60 -3.77 -10.35 4.39
CA TYR A 60 -3.64 -9.05 3.78
C TYR A 60 -2.40 -8.33 4.33
N LEU A 61 -1.67 -7.68 3.42
CA LEU A 61 -0.75 -6.60 3.77
C LEU A 61 -1.53 -5.29 3.74
N VAL A 62 -1.45 -4.53 4.82
CA VAL A 62 -2.18 -3.27 4.95
C VAL A 62 -1.22 -2.16 5.38
N MET A 63 -1.12 -1.13 4.55
CA MET A 63 -0.50 0.12 4.97
C MET A 63 -1.54 1.03 5.59
N ALA A 64 -1.22 1.54 6.77
CA ALA A 64 -2.08 2.49 7.45
C ALA A 64 -1.25 3.44 8.32
N GLU A 65 -1.82 4.60 8.60
CA GLU A 65 -1.31 5.51 9.59
C GLU A 65 -2.41 5.96 10.54
N LYS A 66 -2.00 6.34 11.75
CA LYS A 66 -2.83 7.11 12.66
C LYS A 66 -1.96 8.23 13.21
N TYR A 67 -2.00 9.40 12.58
CA TYR A 67 -1.10 10.51 12.92
C TYR A 67 -1.85 11.59 13.70
N SER A 68 -1.38 11.91 14.91
CA SER A 68 -1.97 12.94 15.79
C SER A 68 -1.30 14.32 15.70
N GLY A 69 -0.26 14.48 14.87
CA GLY A 69 0.50 15.74 14.76
C GLY A 69 1.82 15.78 15.52
N ASP A 70 2.15 14.74 16.30
CA ASP A 70 3.38 14.69 17.09
C ASP A 70 4.52 14.03 16.31
N GLY A 71 5.36 14.84 15.66
CA GLY A 71 6.80 14.66 15.35
C GLY A 71 7.33 13.40 14.62
N HIS A 72 6.64 12.26 14.66
CA HIS A 72 7.05 10.98 14.15
C HIS A 72 6.03 10.48 13.12
N ASN A 73 6.35 10.71 11.85
CA ASN A 73 5.55 10.26 10.74
C ASN A 73 6.18 9.00 10.14
N PHE A 74 5.54 7.84 10.31
CA PHE A 74 6.01 6.54 9.81
C PHE A 74 4.93 5.87 8.98
N ASP A 75 5.36 5.13 7.96
CA ASP A 75 4.53 4.20 7.19
C ASP A 75 4.41 2.91 8.01
N TYR A 76 3.24 2.58 8.57
CA TYR A 76 3.07 1.27 9.21
C TYR A 76 2.57 0.26 8.20
N LEU A 77 3.20 -0.92 8.21
CA LEU A 77 2.75 -2.08 7.45
C LEU A 77 2.32 -3.17 8.41
N PHE A 78 1.10 -3.65 8.23
CA PHE A 78 0.48 -4.70 9.02
C PHE A 78 0.30 -5.95 8.16
N LEU A 79 0.60 -7.11 8.74
CA LEU A 79 0.14 -8.40 8.22
C LEU A 79 -1.09 -8.83 9.01
N ILE A 80 -2.19 -9.02 8.30
CA ILE A 80 -3.49 -9.37 8.87
C ILE A 80 -3.91 -10.72 8.28
N ASP A 81 -4.28 -11.69 9.12
CA ASP A 81 -4.75 -13.00 8.64
C ASP A 81 -6.18 -12.94 8.04
N ASP A 82 -6.67 -14.10 7.58
CA ASP A 82 -8.03 -14.27 7.03
C ASP A 82 -9.15 -14.01 8.05
N ASN A 83 -8.84 -14.11 9.35
CA ASN A 83 -9.73 -13.80 10.47
C ASN A 83 -9.63 -12.34 10.93
N TYR A 84 -8.94 -11.49 10.15
CA TYR A 84 -8.69 -10.09 10.43
C TYR A 84 -7.85 -9.80 11.67
N LYS A 85 -7.11 -10.79 12.15
CA LYS A 85 -6.19 -10.59 13.27
C LYS A 85 -4.87 -10.06 12.75
N ILE A 86 -4.38 -8.98 13.35
CA ILE A 86 -3.04 -8.46 13.06
C ILE A 86 -2.02 -9.39 13.71
N THR A 87 -1.22 -10.05 12.88
CA THR A 87 -0.20 -11.00 13.32
C THR A 87 1.18 -10.37 13.38
N HIS A 88 1.46 -9.42 12.49
CA HIS A 88 2.74 -8.72 12.45
C HIS A 88 2.57 -7.25 12.15
N VAL A 89 3.55 -6.46 12.59
CA VAL A 89 3.66 -5.03 12.29
C VAL A 89 5.11 -4.66 12.05
N THR A 90 5.34 -3.75 11.13
CA THR A 90 6.61 -3.02 11.00
C THR A 90 6.32 -1.56 10.68
N SER A 91 7.33 -0.71 10.78
CA SER A 91 7.23 0.72 10.47
C SER A 91 8.44 1.15 9.67
N GLY A 92 8.20 1.83 8.56
CA GLY A 92 9.22 2.45 7.73
C GLY A 92 9.13 3.97 7.74
N SER A 93 10.17 4.63 7.27
CA SER A 93 10.19 6.09 7.19
C SER A 93 9.23 6.61 6.11
N LYS A 94 8.57 7.73 6.41
CA LYS A 94 7.82 8.51 5.42
C LYS A 94 8.69 9.53 4.70
N PRO A 95 8.37 9.89 3.45
CA PRO A 95 9.14 10.90 2.73
C PRO A 95 8.96 12.29 3.35
N LEU A 96 10.03 12.86 3.95
CA LEU A 96 10.01 14.23 4.51
C LEU A 96 10.19 15.32 3.44
N SER A 97 11.20 15.16 2.58
CA SER A 97 11.49 16.02 1.42
C SER A 97 11.65 15.28 0.09
N PRO A 98 11.92 13.96 0.00
CA PRO A 98 11.90 13.29 -1.30
C PRO A 98 10.47 13.06 -1.79
N CYS A 99 10.36 12.69 -3.07
CA CYS A 99 9.10 12.35 -3.70
C CYS A 99 8.47 11.09 -3.10
N PHE A 100 9.26 10.14 -2.59
CA PHE A 100 8.76 8.85 -2.11
C PHE A 100 9.66 8.23 -1.04
N SER A 101 9.08 7.32 -0.24
CA SER A 101 9.81 6.38 0.62
C SER A 101 9.92 5.01 -0.05
N TYR A 102 10.99 4.29 0.24
CA TYR A 102 11.29 2.96 -0.25
C TYR A 102 11.66 2.06 0.92
N ASN A 103 10.67 1.40 1.53
CA ASN A 103 10.89 0.48 2.64
C ASN A 103 10.87 -0.97 2.12
N LYS A 104 11.85 -1.77 2.53
CA LYS A 104 11.98 -3.18 2.08
C LYS A 104 12.01 -4.10 3.30
N LEU A 105 11.34 -5.24 3.18
CA LEU A 105 11.49 -6.36 4.10
C LEU A 105 11.39 -7.70 3.36
N TYR A 106 11.90 -8.76 4.00
CA TYR A 106 11.76 -10.13 3.53
C TYR A 106 10.90 -10.95 4.50
N HIS A 107 9.87 -11.62 3.98
CA HIS A 107 8.95 -12.43 4.77
C HIS A 107 8.37 -13.58 3.95
N ASN A 108 8.31 -14.78 4.53
CA ASN A 108 7.75 -16.00 3.91
C ASN A 108 8.21 -16.25 2.47
N GLY A 109 9.51 -16.07 2.18
CA GLY A 109 10.02 -16.32 0.83
C GLY A 109 9.75 -15.18 -0.16
N LYS A 110 9.28 -14.01 0.30
CA LYS A 110 8.91 -12.86 -0.53
C LYS A 110 9.65 -11.60 -0.11
N THR A 111 10.11 -10.83 -1.08
CA THR A 111 10.51 -9.43 -0.87
C THR A 111 9.25 -8.55 -0.96
N ILE A 112 9.00 -7.78 0.10
CA ILE A 112 7.89 -6.83 0.17
C ILE A 112 8.48 -5.42 0.18
N LEU A 113 8.01 -4.60 -0.74
CA LEU A 113 8.34 -3.19 -0.84
C LEU A 113 7.10 -2.37 -0.54
N PHE A 114 7.25 -1.33 0.25
CA PHE A 114 6.14 -0.46 0.61
C PHE A 114 6.61 0.96 0.91
N GLY A 115 5.68 1.89 0.81
CA GLY A 115 5.96 3.29 1.09
C GLY A 115 4.84 4.19 0.60
N THR A 116 5.02 5.47 0.89
CA THR A 116 4.11 6.53 0.48
C THR A 116 4.82 7.53 -0.42
N PHE A 117 4.01 8.41 -0.99
CA PHE A 117 4.47 9.46 -1.88
C PHE A 117 4.16 10.85 -1.32
N ASN A 118 4.99 11.82 -1.70
CA ASN A 118 4.67 13.23 -1.66
C ASN A 118 4.12 13.68 -3.02
N ASP A 119 3.28 14.71 -3.01
CA ASP A 119 2.73 15.35 -4.22
C ASP A 119 3.74 16.25 -4.94
N THR A 120 4.95 16.38 -4.40
CA THR A 120 6.04 17.20 -4.91
C THR A 120 7.38 16.48 -4.82
N LYS A 121 8.30 16.88 -5.70
CA LYS A 121 9.72 16.51 -5.66
C LYS A 121 10.60 17.76 -5.65
N TRP A 122 11.76 17.68 -5.01
CA TRP A 122 12.80 18.69 -5.12
C TRP A 122 13.64 18.44 -6.37
N VAL A 123 13.93 19.49 -7.13
CA VAL A 123 14.73 19.47 -8.36
C VAL A 123 16.05 20.19 -8.09
N PRO A 124 17.18 19.45 -7.91
CA PRO A 124 18.45 20.01 -7.49
C PRO A 124 18.97 21.13 -8.40
N GLU A 125 18.77 21.00 -9.72
CA GLU A 125 19.30 21.91 -10.73
C GLU A 125 18.69 23.32 -10.63
N THR A 126 17.46 23.41 -10.12
CA THR A 126 16.71 24.66 -10.00
C THR A 126 16.46 25.07 -8.55
N ASP A 127 16.89 24.26 -7.59
CA ASP A 127 16.59 24.37 -6.17
C ASP A 127 15.11 24.68 -5.90
N SER A 128 14.22 23.92 -6.56
CA SER A 128 12.77 24.18 -6.52
C SER A 128 11.97 22.92 -6.27
N LYS A 129 10.79 23.09 -5.65
CA LYS A 129 9.80 22.02 -5.51
C LYS A 129 8.83 22.06 -6.69
N VAL A 130 8.72 20.96 -7.41
CA VAL A 130 7.77 20.80 -8.52
C VAL A 130 6.76 19.71 -8.19
N LYS A 131 5.54 19.84 -8.70
CA LYS A 131 4.51 18.80 -8.54
C LYS A 131 4.89 17.54 -9.32
N VAL A 132 4.46 16.41 -8.80
CA VAL A 132 4.56 15.11 -9.47
C VAL A 132 3.17 14.51 -9.65
N ASP A 133 2.99 13.76 -10.74
CA ASP A 133 1.77 12.99 -10.98
C ASP A 133 2.07 11.50 -10.90
N ILE A 134 1.63 10.87 -9.82
CA ILE A 134 2.02 9.49 -9.49
C ILE A 134 0.88 8.56 -9.83
N LYS A 135 1.16 7.61 -10.73
CA LYS A 135 0.16 6.66 -11.24
C LYS A 135 0.64 5.23 -11.22
N GLU A 136 1.95 5.02 -11.35
CA GLU A 136 2.52 3.69 -11.41
C GLU A 136 3.93 3.67 -10.83
N VAL A 137 4.28 2.56 -10.20
CA VAL A 137 5.62 2.25 -9.72
C VAL A 137 6.17 1.12 -10.57
N TYR A 138 7.39 1.28 -11.08
CA TYR A 138 8.17 0.22 -11.69
C TYR A 138 9.28 -0.20 -10.74
N VAL A 139 9.43 -1.51 -10.56
CA VAL A 139 10.52 -2.09 -9.78
C VAL A 139 11.22 -3.13 -10.61
N GLU A 140 12.54 -3.02 -10.72
CA GLU A 140 13.39 -4.02 -11.37
C GLU A 140 14.33 -4.65 -10.34
N PRO A 141 14.11 -5.92 -9.96
CA PRO A 141 15.06 -6.63 -9.11
C PRO A 141 16.30 -7.04 -9.91
N LYS A 142 17.44 -7.13 -9.24
CA LYS A 142 18.68 -7.60 -9.84
C LYS A 142 18.50 -9.00 -10.41
N ASN A 143 18.92 -9.18 -11.66
CA ASN A 143 18.80 -10.45 -12.40
C ASN A 143 17.37 -10.96 -12.62
N SER A 144 16.35 -10.11 -12.46
CA SER A 144 14.95 -10.46 -12.68
C SER A 144 14.28 -9.46 -13.62
N LYS A 145 13.13 -9.84 -14.19
CA LYS A 145 12.31 -8.89 -14.93
C LYS A 145 11.64 -7.92 -13.98
N GLY A 146 11.52 -6.66 -14.39
CA GLY A 146 10.79 -5.68 -13.61
C GLY A 146 9.28 -5.88 -13.67
N VAL A 147 8.60 -5.30 -12.69
CA VAL A 147 7.15 -5.31 -12.53
C VAL A 147 6.63 -3.90 -12.41
N TYR A 148 5.41 -3.70 -12.90
CA TYR A 148 4.67 -2.46 -12.73
C TYR A 148 3.53 -2.67 -11.74
N GLU A 149 3.39 -1.75 -10.79
CA GLU A 149 2.31 -1.70 -9.83
C GLU A 149 1.56 -0.37 -9.98
N LYS A 150 0.25 -0.44 -10.19
CA LYS A 150 -0.58 0.76 -10.24
C LYS A 150 -0.81 1.31 -8.84
N VAL A 151 -0.73 2.63 -8.72
CA VAL A 151 -1.08 3.34 -7.49
C VAL A 151 -2.59 3.56 -7.47
N ASN A 152 -3.29 2.75 -6.67
CA ASN A 152 -4.76 2.67 -6.67
C ASN A 152 -5.45 3.23 -5.41
N PHE A 153 -4.68 3.61 -4.39
CA PHE A 153 -5.19 4.10 -3.10
C PHE A 153 -4.47 5.38 -2.69
N GLU A 154 -4.98 6.03 -1.63
CA GLU A 154 -4.82 7.46 -1.37
C GLU A 154 -3.42 8.01 -1.63
N ASN A 155 -2.35 7.41 -1.11
CA ASN A 155 -0.97 7.84 -1.37
C ASN A 155 0.10 6.75 -1.14
N GLY A 156 -0.24 5.46 -1.25
CA GLY A 156 0.66 4.36 -0.88
C GLY A 156 0.76 3.21 -1.90
N TYR A 157 1.86 2.46 -1.83
CA TYR A 157 2.09 1.27 -2.66
C TYR A 157 2.55 0.08 -1.82
N ILE A 158 2.17 -1.12 -2.25
CA ILE A 158 2.71 -2.39 -1.74
C ILE A 158 3.05 -3.26 -2.94
N ILE A 159 4.31 -3.69 -3.05
CA ILE A 159 4.79 -4.58 -4.11
C ILE A 159 5.33 -5.84 -3.44
N VAL A 160 4.92 -7.00 -3.96
CA VAL A 160 5.31 -8.31 -3.43
C VAL A 160 6.00 -9.07 -4.56
N LEU A 161 7.20 -9.55 -4.30
CA LEU A 161 8.05 -10.23 -5.26
C LEU A 161 8.49 -11.58 -4.70
N ASP A 162 8.63 -12.57 -5.58
CA ASP A 162 9.06 -13.92 -5.21
C ASP A 162 10.57 -13.97 -4.99
N GLY A 163 10.98 -14.55 -3.86
CA GLY A 163 12.38 -14.68 -3.47
C GLY A 163 12.89 -13.52 -2.63
N GLU A 164 14.11 -13.68 -2.13
CA GLU A 164 14.86 -12.60 -1.48
C GLU A 164 15.61 -11.84 -2.55
N LEU A 165 15.16 -10.62 -2.87
CA LEU A 165 15.62 -9.86 -4.02
C LEU A 165 16.30 -8.55 -3.61
N GLU A 166 17.43 -8.29 -4.26
CA GLU A 166 18.07 -6.97 -4.30
C GLU A 166 17.38 -6.14 -5.40
N ILE A 167 17.04 -4.89 -5.12
CA ILE A 167 16.39 -4.01 -6.11
C ILE A 167 17.43 -3.19 -6.86
N ASN A 168 17.38 -3.26 -8.18
CA ASN A 168 18.26 -2.53 -9.09
C ASN A 168 17.65 -1.18 -9.51
N LYS A 169 16.34 -1.15 -9.78
CA LYS A 169 15.63 0.09 -10.14
C LYS A 169 14.32 0.22 -9.41
N PHE A 170 14.02 1.45 -9.04
CA PHE A 170 12.73 1.87 -8.53
C PHE A 170 12.39 3.20 -9.19
N GLU A 171 11.34 3.22 -9.99
CA GLU A 171 10.95 4.34 -10.83
C GLU A 171 9.45 4.61 -10.68
N ILE A 172 9.07 5.88 -10.73
CA ILE A 172 7.68 6.33 -10.60
C ILE A 172 7.27 7.02 -11.89
N TYR A 173 6.09 6.68 -12.39
CA TYR A 173 5.55 7.14 -13.65
C TYR A 173 4.17 7.76 -13.50
N ASN A 174 3.86 8.69 -14.40
CA ASN A 174 2.50 9.19 -14.61
C ASN A 174 1.73 8.32 -15.63
N ASP A 175 0.48 8.69 -15.95
CA ASP A 175 -0.38 7.95 -16.88
C ASP A 175 0.18 7.90 -18.32
N ASN A 176 1.02 8.86 -18.69
CA ASN A 176 1.67 8.93 -20.00
C ASN A 176 2.99 8.13 -20.07
N LYS A 177 3.36 7.40 -19.00
CA LYS A 177 4.65 6.71 -18.85
C LYS A 177 5.85 7.65 -18.84
N GLU A 178 5.64 8.90 -18.42
CA GLU A 178 6.73 9.86 -18.23
C GLU A 178 7.30 9.70 -16.82
N LEU A 179 8.64 9.60 -16.73
CA LEU A 179 9.35 9.41 -15.47
C LEU A 179 9.17 10.63 -14.55
N GLN A 180 8.67 10.38 -13.35
CA GLN A 180 8.44 11.38 -12.32
C GLN A 180 9.56 11.42 -11.29
N ALA A 181 10.01 10.27 -10.82
CA ALA A 181 11.09 10.14 -9.85
C ALA A 181 11.70 8.75 -9.92
N GLU A 182 12.94 8.61 -9.45
CA GLU A 182 13.66 7.33 -9.39
C GLU A 182 14.68 7.32 -8.25
N LEU A 183 15.12 6.12 -7.87
CA LEU A 183 16.06 5.88 -6.78
C LEU A 183 17.42 6.58 -6.97
N ASP A 184 17.87 6.79 -8.21
CA ASP A 184 19.18 7.39 -8.50
C ASP A 184 19.18 8.93 -8.53
N ASN A 185 18.02 9.57 -8.74
CA ASN A 185 17.89 11.03 -8.87
C ASN A 185 17.15 11.71 -7.70
N THR A 186 16.72 10.93 -6.70
CA THR A 186 16.05 11.46 -5.51
C THR A 186 16.68 10.90 -4.24
N VAL A 187 16.71 11.68 -3.16
CA VAL A 187 17.10 11.19 -1.82
C VAL A 187 15.96 10.30 -1.29
N ALA A 188 15.67 9.18 -1.94
CA ALA A 188 14.67 8.24 -1.44
C ALA A 188 15.11 7.75 -0.04
N ILE A 189 14.16 7.65 0.88
CA ILE A 189 14.46 7.09 2.20
C ILE A 189 14.37 5.58 2.08
N PHE A 190 15.46 4.91 2.48
CA PHE A 190 15.58 3.47 2.43
C PHE A 190 15.74 2.89 3.83
N ASP A 191 14.81 2.04 4.21
CA ASP A 191 14.89 1.23 5.42
C ASP A 191 14.82 -0.27 5.05
N ASP A 192 15.80 -1.03 5.56
CA ASP A 192 15.77 -2.49 5.61
C ASP A 192 15.12 -2.93 6.93
N LEU A 193 13.93 -3.53 6.83
CA LEU A 193 13.04 -3.77 7.95
C LEU A 193 12.80 -5.26 8.20
N ILE A 194 12.31 -5.56 9.39
CA ILE A 194 11.86 -6.88 9.81
C ILE A 194 10.45 -6.74 10.39
N PHE A 195 9.59 -7.74 10.15
CA PHE A 195 8.31 -7.82 10.81
C PHE A 195 8.48 -8.18 12.29
N LYS A 196 7.82 -7.41 13.17
CA LYS A 196 7.63 -7.79 14.56
C LYS A 196 6.35 -8.61 14.69
N GLU A 197 6.49 -9.85 15.14
CA GLU A 197 5.35 -10.69 15.51
C GLU A 197 4.63 -10.12 16.73
N LEU A 198 3.30 -10.09 16.67
CA LEU A 198 2.44 -9.70 17.78
C LEU A 198 2.00 -10.96 18.53
N ASN A 199 2.71 -11.25 19.61
CA ASN A 199 2.26 -12.26 20.57
C ASN A 199 0.95 -11.80 21.20
N ASN A 200 -0.07 -12.65 21.14
CA ASN A 200 -1.35 -12.37 21.76
C ASN A 200 -1.31 -12.94 23.17
N GLU A 201 -1.31 -12.07 24.17
CA GLU A 201 -1.84 -12.42 25.49
C GLU A 201 -3.37 -12.30 25.47
#